data_AF-A0A7W0XR25-F1
#
_entry.id   AF-A0A7W0XR25-F1
#
_cell.length_a   1.000
_cell.length_b   1.000
_cell.length_c   1.000
_cell.angle_alpha   90.00
_cell.angle_beta   90.00
_cell.angle_gamma   90.00
#
_symmetry.space_group_name_H-M   'P 1'
#
loop_
_entity.id
_entity.type
_entity.pdbx_description
1 polymer ?
#
loop_
_entity_poly.entity_id
_entity_poly.type
_entity_poly.pdbx_seq_one_letter_code
_entity_poly.pdbx_strand_id
1 'polypeptide(L)' 'MAARPATQDRDPRLWTADQFLEFAMTRPDGERWQLVDGLAMMMVPPNKVHQRIAANLERSLNDALEANRPEL' A
#
# COMPACT_ATOMS: atom_id res chain seq x y z
N MET A 1 18.04 -28.55 24.65
CA MET A 1 17.04 -28.95 23.64
C MET A 1 16.85 -27.76 22.71
N ALA A 2 17.59 -27.71 21.60
CA ALA A 2 17.52 -26.58 20.67
C ALA A 2 16.32 -26.76 19.73
N ALA A 3 15.37 -25.83 19.77
CA ALA A 3 14.31 -25.76 18.77
C ALA A 3 14.96 -25.41 17.42
N ARG A 4 14.73 -26.25 16.40
CA ARG A 4 15.13 -26.00 15.01
C ARG A 4 14.53 -24.66 14.57
N PRO A 5 15.26 -23.80 13.83
CA PRO A 5 14.60 -22.70 13.16
C PRO A 5 13.60 -23.31 12.19
N ALA A 6 12.32 -22.93 12.32
CA ALA A 6 11.37 -23.14 11.24
C ALA A 6 11.86 -22.25 10.10
N THR A 7 12.74 -22.78 9.26
CA THR A 7 12.99 -22.22 7.94
C THR A 7 11.65 -22.29 7.24
N GLN A 8 10.90 -21.19 7.29
CA GLN A 8 9.66 -21.04 6.56
C GLN A 8 10.04 -21.26 5.10
N ASP A 9 9.58 -22.37 4.51
CA ASP A 9 9.64 -22.60 3.07
C ASP A 9 8.84 -21.46 2.42
N ARG A 10 9.52 -20.34 2.20
CA ARG A 10 8.95 -19.18 1.55
C ARG A 10 8.75 -19.60 0.11
N ASP A 11 7.50 -19.55 -0.34
CA ASP A 11 7.21 -19.76 -1.76
C ASP A 11 8.09 -18.80 -2.58
N PRO A 12 8.99 -19.30 -3.44
CA PRO A 12 9.95 -18.48 -4.17
C PRO A 12 9.27 -17.50 -5.14
N ARG A 13 7.96 -17.63 -5.35
CA ARG A 13 7.15 -16.70 -6.14
C ARG A 13 6.72 -15.46 -5.34
N LEU A 14 6.89 -15.44 -4.02
CA LEU A 14 6.48 -14.33 -3.14
C LEU A 14 7.62 -13.37 -2.84
N TRP A 15 7.43 -12.11 -3.20
CA TRP A 15 8.44 -11.06 -3.10
C TRP A 15 8.61 -10.51 -1.68
N THR A 16 9.85 -10.18 -1.33
CA THR A 16 10.17 -9.38 -0.14
C THR A 16 9.78 -7.92 -0.38
N ALA A 17 9.75 -7.12 0.69
CA ALA A 17 9.65 -5.67 0.57
C ALA A 17 10.78 -5.09 -0.31
N ASP A 18 12.03 -5.54 -0.12
CA ASP A 18 13.18 -5.01 -0.88
C ASP A 18 13.08 -5.29 -2.39
N GLN A 19 12.87 -6.55 -2.78
CA GLN A 19 12.58 -6.95 -4.16
C GLN A 19 11.43 -6.15 -4.79
N PHE A 20 10.35 -5.92 -4.03
CA PHE A 20 9.24 -5.09 -4.50
C PHE A 20 9.64 -3.63 -4.69
N LEU A 21 10.39 -3.03 -3.76
CA LEU A 21 10.84 -1.65 -3.87
C LEU A 21 11.77 -1.45 -5.07
N GLU A 22 12.72 -2.36 -5.27
CA GLU A 22 13.60 -2.36 -6.45
C GLU A 22 12.78 -2.38 -7.75
N PHE A 23 11.77 -3.24 -7.83
CA PHE A 23 10.85 -3.27 -8.97
C PHE A 23 10.05 -1.96 -9.11
N ALA A 24 9.41 -1.50 -8.04
CA ALA A 24 8.48 -0.37 -8.04
C ALA A 24 9.18 0.94 -8.43
N MET A 25 10.42 1.15 -7.99
CA MET A 25 11.22 2.33 -8.34
C MET A 25 11.58 2.43 -9.83
N THR A 26 11.46 1.33 -10.59
CA THR A 26 11.69 1.34 -12.04
C THR A 26 10.43 1.64 -12.86
N ARG A 27 9.27 1.77 -12.22
CA ARG A 27 8.00 1.98 -12.91
C ARG A 27 7.78 3.47 -13.22
N PRO A 28 7.08 3.81 -14.32
CA PRO A 28 6.71 5.19 -14.61
C PRO A 28 5.83 5.79 -13.51
N ASP A 29 5.88 7.12 -13.32
CA ASP A 29 5.12 7.85 -12.28
C ASP A 29 3.60 7.60 -12.30
N GLY A 30 3.05 7.22 -13.46
CA GLY A 30 1.63 6.90 -13.63
C GLY A 30 1.23 5.52 -13.12
N GLU A 31 2.19 4.63 -12.90
CA GLU A 31 1.95 3.28 -12.39
C GLU A 31 2.10 3.27 -10.87
N ARG A 32 1.02 2.86 -10.19
CA ARG A 32 1.05 2.63 -8.75
C ARG A 32 0.96 1.14 -8.50
N TRP A 33 1.92 0.60 -7.76
CA TRP A 33 2.00 -0.81 -7.41
C TRP A 33 1.97 -0.97 -5.89
N GLN A 34 1.48 -2.12 -5.43
CA GLN A 34 1.40 -2.49 -4.01
C GLN A 34 1.90 -3.91 -3.83
N LEU A 35 2.56 -4.19 -2.70
CA LEU A 35 2.90 -5.54 -2.28
C LEU A 35 1.81 -6.06 -1.33
N VAL A 36 1.06 -7.08 -1.74
CA VAL A 36 -0.01 -7.69 -0.94
C VAL A 36 0.26 -9.19 -0.84
N ASP A 37 0.47 -9.69 0.38
CA ASP A 37 0.80 -11.10 0.64
C ASP A 37 1.97 -11.65 -0.19
N GLY A 38 2.96 -10.80 -0.47
CA GLY A 38 4.11 -11.15 -1.30
C GLY A 38 3.88 -11.07 -2.81
N LEU A 39 2.71 -10.60 -3.25
CA LEU A 39 2.39 -10.39 -4.66
C LEU A 39 2.44 -8.90 -5.01
N ALA A 40 3.17 -8.55 -6.07
CA ALA A 40 3.15 -7.20 -6.62
C ALA A 40 1.88 -7.00 -7.47
N MET A 41 1.02 -6.09 -7.04
CA MET A 41 -0.27 -5.80 -7.67
C MET A 41 -0.31 -4.35 -8.17
N MET A 42 -0.64 -4.16 -9.45
CA MET A 42 -0.86 -2.81 -9.99
C MET A 42 -2.22 -2.30 -9.52
N MET A 43 -2.25 -1.10 -8.96
CA MET A 43 -3.49 -0.42 -8.64
C MET A 43 -4.22 -0.04 -9.93
N VAL A 44 -5.53 -0.28 -9.96
CA VAL A 44 -6.37 0.26 -11.02
C VAL A 44 -6.37 1.78 -10.90
N PRO A 45 -6.10 2.53 -11.99
CA PRO A 45 -6.16 3.98 -11.96
C PRO A 45 -7.54 4.45 -11.47
N PRO A 46 -7.59 5.35 -10.48
CA PRO A 46 -8.85 5.83 -9.95
C PRO A 46 -9.60 6.62 -11.04
N ASN A 47 -10.88 6.30 -11.24
CA ASN A 47 -11.73 7.06 -12.15
C ASN A 47 -12.24 8.36 -11.49
N LYS A 48 -12.85 9.25 -12.28
CA LYS A 48 -13.35 10.55 -11.79
C LYS A 48 -14.38 10.40 -10.66
N VAL A 49 -15.21 9.36 -10.68
CA VAL A 49 -16.22 9.10 -9.63
C VAL A 49 -15.54 8.71 -8.33
N HIS A 50 -14.57 7.79 -8.39
CA HIS A 50 -13.76 7.39 -7.24
C HIS A 50 -13.05 8.61 -6.63
N GLN A 51 -12.44 9.45 -7.46
CA GLN A 51 -11.77 10.67 -7.00
C GLN A 51 -12.72 11.63 -6.29
N ARG A 52 -13.94 11.81 -6.81
CA ARG A 52 -14.93 12.67 -6.17
C ARG A 52 -15.38 12.15 -4.82
N ILE A 53 -15.53 10.83 -4.66
CA ILE A 53 -15.88 10.21 -3.38
C ILE A 53 -14.73 10.39 -2.39
N ALA A 54 -13.49 10.09 -2.79
CA ALA A 54 -12.31 10.23 -1.95
C ALA A 54 -12.14 11.67 -1.45
N ALA A 55 -12.26 12.67 -2.33
CA ALA A 55 -12.14 14.09 -1.94
C ALA A 55 -13.25 14.57 -0.99
N ASN A 56 -14.46 14.00 -1.11
CA ASN A 56 -15.54 14.30 -0.16
C ASN A 56 -15.25 13.72 1.22
N LEU A 57 -14.75 12.48 1.28
CA LEU A 57 -14.37 11.83 2.52
C LEU A 57 -13.22 12.56 3.20
N GLU A 58 -12.17 12.90 2.45
CA GLU A 58 -11.01 13.64 2.94
C GLU A 58 -11.42 14.96 3.59
N ARG A 59 -12.26 15.75 2.89
CA ARG A 59 -12.76 17.01 3.43
C ARG A 59 -13.53 16.82 4.73
N SER A 60 -14.51 15.92 4.76
CA SER A 60 -15.31 15.68 5.97
C SER A 60 -14.47 15.17 7.14
N LEU A 61 -13.44 14.36 6.87
CA LEU A 61 -12.50 13.92 7.90
C LEU A 61 -11.67 15.08 8.44
N ASN A 62 -11.12 15.91 7.56
CA ASN A 62 -10.31 17.06 7.96
C ASN A 62 -11.13 18.09 8.75
N ASP A 63 -12.36 18.39 8.32
CA ASP A 63 -13.27 19.29 9.06
C ASP A 63 -13.52 18.77 10.49
N ALA A 64 -13.70 17.46 10.65
CA ALA A 64 -13.91 16.84 11.95
C ALA A 64 -12.64 16.82 12.81
N LEU A 65 -11.48 16.59 12.20
CA LEU A 65 -10.19 16.64 12.89
C LEU A 65 -9.89 18.05 13.39
N GLU A 66 -10.08 19.09 12.56
CA GLU A 66 -9.89 20.48 12.97
C GLU A 66 -10.80 20.86 14.15
N ALA A 67 -12.06 20.42 14.13
CA ALA A 67 -13.01 20.73 15.20
C ALA A 67 -12.73 20.01 16.53
N ASN A 68 -12.14 18.81 16.50
CA ASN A 68 -12.04 17.94 17.69
C ASN A 68 -10.60 17.68 18.15
N ARG A 69 -9.62 17.77 17.25
CA ARG A 69 -8.19 17.42 17.42
C ARG A 69 -7.29 18.38 16.60
N PRO A 70 -7.34 19.70 16.85
CA PRO A 70 -6.65 20.71 16.03
C PRO A 70 -5.12 20.64 16.11
N GLU A 71 -4.55 19.82 17.00
CA GLU A 71 -3.11 19.61 17.12
C GLU A 71 -2.52 18.59 16.13
N LEU A 72 -3.36 17.92 15.35
CA LEU A 72 -2.99 17.03 14.25
C LEU A 72 -3.02 17.77 12.90
#